data_AF-A0A258BL05-F1
#
_entry.id   AF-A0A258BL05-F1
#
_cell.length_a   1.000
_cell.length_b   1.000
_cell.length_c   1.000
_cell.angle_alpha   90.00
_cell.angle_beta   90.00
_cell.angle_gamma   90.00
#
_symmetry.space_group_name_H-M   'P 1'
#
loop_
_entity.id
_entity.type
_entity.pdbx_description
1 polymer ?
#
loop_
_entity_poly.entity_id
_entity_poly.type
_entity_poly.pdbx_seq_one_letter_code
_entity_poly.pdbx_strand_id
1 'polypeptide(L)'
;MQDGAAGEEAAEQIKYQQVEDVSGTDAQAILMMAKELVAVPDGDNVWLSHERAKAAKLPLQQAVAILEHVPIIGHDLKHFLKSLLAAYPEVKLPEIHHDTSQGSFLLNPLRKSRLLTDLIGAETLDDPKQQIGAIWALYEEQSKALDSLPKLAHVARTIDFPLIPVLARMEVRGLRLDSAQLATMNAELTGHIADIQARMFEMVGYEFNIASPTQLAEVLFTKLQLPTAGVKRGKTGLSTGQKELDKLRGQHPIIELIEQFRELTKLQNTYVESLPKLIDEHSRIHTT
;
A
#
# COMPACT_ATOMS: atom_id res chain seq x y z
N MET A 1 -2.22 -31.07 25.18
CA MET A 1 -3.18 -31.21 24.06
C MET A 1 -4.60 -30.94 24.57
N GLN A 2 -4.86 -29.75 25.11
CA GLN A 2 -6.21 -29.41 25.62
C GLN A 2 -6.54 -27.90 25.61
N ASP A 3 -5.76 -27.07 24.89
CA ASP A 3 -6.01 -25.63 24.75
C ASP A 3 -6.52 -25.22 23.35
N GLY A 4 -6.68 -26.17 22.43
CA GLY A 4 -7.13 -25.90 21.05
C GLY A 4 -8.65 -25.80 20.88
N ALA A 5 -9.42 -26.46 21.76
CA ALA A 5 -10.87 -26.60 21.59
C ALA A 5 -11.67 -25.34 22.01
N ALA A 6 -11.16 -24.57 22.99
CA ALA A 6 -11.85 -23.36 23.46
C ALA A 6 -11.77 -22.18 22.47
N GLY A 7 -10.79 -22.19 21.55
CA GLY A 7 -10.66 -21.20 20.48
C GLY A 7 -11.49 -21.51 19.24
N GLU A 8 -11.68 -22.80 18.92
CA GLU A 8 -12.52 -23.25 17.80
C GLU A 8 -14.02 -23.13 18.12
N GLU A 9 -14.44 -23.37 19.36
CA GLU A 9 -15.84 -23.16 19.77
C GLU A 9 -16.24 -21.67 19.82
N ALA A 10 -15.28 -20.76 20.02
CA ALA A 10 -15.52 -19.31 19.93
C ALA A 10 -15.67 -18.83 18.46
N ALA A 11 -14.99 -19.50 17.52
CA ALA A 11 -15.10 -19.21 16.09
C ALA A 11 -16.43 -19.69 15.48
N GLU A 12 -17.03 -20.76 16.02
CA GLU A 12 -18.35 -21.26 15.57
C GLU A 12 -19.56 -20.46 16.11
N GLN A 13 -19.36 -19.53 17.04
CA GLN A 13 -20.43 -18.69 17.61
C GLN A 13 -20.53 -17.27 17.03
N ILE A 14 -19.70 -16.89 16.06
CA ILE A 14 -19.98 -15.75 15.18
C ILE A 14 -21.02 -16.21 14.13
N LYS A 15 -22.16 -16.70 14.60
CA LYS A 15 -23.29 -17.07 13.75
C LYS A 15 -23.89 -15.77 13.22
N TYR A 16 -23.66 -15.54 11.93
CA TYR A 16 -24.39 -14.65 11.01
C TYR A 16 -25.79 -14.32 11.54
N GLN A 17 -25.91 -13.22 12.30
CA GLN A 17 -27.22 -12.66 12.57
C GLN A 17 -27.73 -12.09 11.25
N GLN A 18 -28.92 -12.49 10.84
CA GLN A 18 -29.58 -11.92 9.68
C GLN A 18 -29.71 -10.42 9.90
N VAL A 19 -29.09 -9.62 9.02
CA VAL A 19 -29.19 -8.17 9.07
C VAL A 19 -30.48 -7.77 8.34
N GLU A 20 -31.44 -7.25 9.09
CA GLU A 20 -32.71 -6.74 8.55
C GLU A 20 -32.47 -5.42 7.80
N ASP A 21 -33.10 -5.28 6.63
CA ASP A 21 -33.14 -4.02 5.87
C ASP A 21 -34.26 -3.14 6.43
N VAL A 22 -33.90 -1.98 6.96
CA VAL A 22 -34.83 -1.02 7.57
C VAL A 22 -35.02 0.25 6.72
N SER A 23 -34.81 0.18 5.40
CA SER A 23 -34.94 1.33 4.49
C SER A 23 -36.22 2.16 4.67
N GLY A 24 -36.06 3.47 4.86
CA GLY A 24 -37.14 4.44 5.09
C GLY A 24 -36.64 5.77 5.70
N THR A 25 -37.52 6.77 5.81
CA THR A 25 -37.20 8.10 6.38
C THR A 25 -36.75 8.01 7.85
N ASP A 26 -37.33 7.08 8.61
CA ASP A 26 -37.00 6.85 10.01
C ASP A 26 -35.57 6.29 10.19
N ALA A 27 -35.07 5.52 9.21
CA ALA A 27 -33.72 4.97 9.26
C ALA A 27 -32.65 6.05 9.15
N GLN A 28 -32.83 7.06 8.30
CA GLN A 28 -31.87 8.16 8.18
C GLN A 28 -31.73 8.94 9.50
N ALA A 29 -32.85 9.24 10.17
CA ALA A 29 -32.84 9.92 11.46
C ALA A 29 -32.09 9.11 12.53
N ILE A 30 -32.33 7.79 12.59
CA ILE A 30 -31.64 6.88 13.52
C ILE A 30 -30.14 6.86 13.24
N LEU A 31 -29.74 6.69 11.97
CA LEU A 31 -28.34 6.67 11.56
C LEU A 31 -27.63 7.99 11.87
N MET A 32 -28.30 9.13 11.68
CA MET A 32 -27.78 10.47 11.97
C MET A 32 -27.52 10.69 13.47
N MET A 33 -28.29 10.02 14.33
CA MET A 33 -28.17 10.10 15.79
C MET A 33 -27.25 9.02 16.38
N ALA A 34 -26.71 8.13 15.56
CA ALA A 34 -25.83 7.06 16.01
C ALA A 34 -24.48 7.60 16.50
N LYS A 35 -23.89 6.93 17.48
CA LYS A 35 -22.53 7.24 17.96
C LYS A 35 -21.47 6.89 16.91
N GLU A 36 -21.68 5.78 16.23
CA GLU A 36 -20.79 5.20 15.24
C GLU A 36 -21.60 4.33 14.27
N LEU A 37 -21.10 4.15 13.05
CA LEU A 37 -21.74 3.34 12.03
C LEU A 37 -20.75 2.38 11.39
N VAL A 38 -21.12 1.11 11.25
CA VAL A 38 -20.45 0.24 10.27
C VAL A 38 -20.88 0.65 8.87
N ALA A 39 -19.90 0.90 8.00
CA ALA A 39 -20.12 1.26 6.60
C ALA A 39 -19.49 0.22 5.67
N VAL A 40 -20.31 -0.29 4.73
CA VAL A 40 -19.88 -1.23 3.69
C VAL A 40 -20.28 -0.69 2.31
N PRO A 41 -19.33 -0.32 1.43
CA PRO A 41 -19.64 0.16 0.09
C PRO A 41 -20.22 -0.95 -0.80
N ASP A 42 -21.19 -0.59 -1.64
CA ASP A 42 -21.91 -1.49 -2.55
C ASP A 42 -22.27 -0.75 -3.86
N GLY A 43 -21.26 -0.59 -4.72
CA GLY A 43 -21.35 0.20 -5.96
C GLY A 43 -21.67 1.68 -5.68
N ASP A 44 -22.75 2.18 -6.28
CA ASP A 44 -23.25 3.55 -6.05
C ASP A 44 -24.04 3.71 -4.74
N ASN A 45 -24.06 2.66 -3.91
CA ASN A 45 -24.73 2.64 -2.62
C ASN A 45 -23.74 2.33 -1.50
N VAL A 46 -24.19 2.52 -0.27
CA VAL A 46 -23.50 2.09 0.93
C VAL A 46 -24.51 1.48 1.89
N TRP A 47 -24.13 0.38 2.52
CA TRP A 47 -24.84 -0.17 3.65
C TRP A 47 -24.32 0.48 4.93
N LEU A 48 -25.24 1.06 5.71
CA LEU A 48 -24.93 1.64 7.01
C LEU A 48 -25.65 0.89 8.12
N SER A 49 -24.96 0.63 9.21
CA SER A 49 -25.48 -0.12 10.34
C SER A 49 -25.05 0.55 11.65
N HIS A 50 -26.02 0.86 12.52
CA HIS A 50 -25.75 1.38 13.87
C HIS A 50 -25.80 0.27 14.94
N GLU A 51 -26.23 -0.93 14.58
CA GLU A 51 -26.31 -2.11 15.44
C GLU A 51 -26.23 -3.40 14.62
N ARG A 52 -25.73 -4.49 15.23
CA ARG A 52 -25.41 -5.74 14.53
C ARG A 52 -26.50 -6.30 13.61
N ALA A 53 -27.75 -6.21 14.04
CA ALA A 53 -28.87 -6.88 13.39
C ALA A 53 -29.59 -6.00 12.33
N LYS A 54 -29.22 -4.73 12.19
CA LYS A 54 -29.91 -3.81 11.27
C LYS A 54 -28.93 -3.07 10.39
N ALA A 55 -29.29 -2.97 9.11
CA ALA A 55 -28.61 -2.10 8.18
C ALA A 55 -29.60 -1.45 7.22
N ALA A 56 -29.27 -0.27 6.72
CA ALA A 56 -30.00 0.38 5.66
C ALA A 56 -29.07 0.56 4.47
N LYS A 57 -29.53 0.16 3.28
CA LYS A 57 -28.87 0.50 2.02
C LYS A 57 -29.31 1.90 1.60
N LEU A 58 -28.34 2.79 1.40
CA LEU A 58 -28.59 4.15 0.95
C LEU A 58 -27.79 4.44 -0.32
N PRO A 59 -28.35 5.21 -1.27
CA PRO A 59 -27.56 5.82 -2.33
C PRO A 59 -26.43 6.65 -1.72
N LEU A 60 -25.23 6.61 -2.31
CA LEU A 60 -24.06 7.28 -1.77
C LEU A 60 -24.31 8.78 -1.54
N GLN A 61 -25.04 9.42 -2.46
CA GLN A 61 -25.44 10.84 -2.35
C GLN A 61 -26.19 11.16 -1.05
N GLN A 62 -27.09 10.26 -0.61
CA GLN A 62 -27.86 10.45 0.62
C GLN A 62 -27.02 10.13 1.85
N ALA A 63 -26.16 9.12 1.75
CA ALA A 63 -25.30 8.68 2.85
C ALA A 63 -24.23 9.73 3.21
N VAL A 64 -23.75 10.52 2.26
CA VAL A 64 -22.74 11.58 2.50
C VAL A 64 -23.14 12.47 3.68
N ALA A 65 -24.37 12.98 3.72
CA ALA A 65 -24.83 13.86 4.80
C ALA A 65 -24.70 13.23 6.20
N ILE A 66 -24.90 11.91 6.30
CA ILE A 66 -24.73 11.15 7.54
C ILE A 66 -23.25 10.97 7.85
N LEU A 67 -22.46 10.52 6.87
CA LEU A 67 -21.03 10.24 7.02
C LEU A 67 -20.21 11.49 7.42
N GLU A 68 -20.62 12.68 7.01
CA GLU A 68 -19.93 13.93 7.41
C GLU A 68 -19.95 14.23 8.92
N HIS A 69 -20.87 13.60 9.66
CA HIS A 69 -21.13 13.89 11.07
C HIS A 69 -20.98 12.67 11.98
N VAL A 70 -21.13 11.46 11.46
CA VAL A 70 -21.09 10.24 12.25
C VAL A 70 -19.80 9.46 11.97
N PRO A 71 -18.97 9.20 12.99
CA PRO A 71 -17.77 8.38 12.83
C PRO A 71 -18.09 6.98 12.31
N ILE A 72 -17.22 6.42 11.48
CA ILE A 72 -17.44 5.11 10.86
C ILE A 72 -16.46 4.04 11.29
N ILE A 73 -16.94 2.81 11.23
CA ILE A 73 -16.23 1.56 11.37
C ILE A 73 -16.28 0.84 10.03
N GLY A 74 -15.20 0.19 9.63
CA GLY A 74 -15.19 -0.55 8.38
C GLY A 74 -13.97 -1.44 8.21
N HIS A 75 -13.72 -1.82 6.97
CA HIS A 75 -12.59 -2.66 6.59
C HIS A 75 -11.88 -2.05 5.39
N ASP A 76 -10.60 -1.69 5.57
CA ASP A 76 -9.80 -1.00 4.54
C ASP A 76 -10.52 0.24 3.97
N LEU A 77 -10.97 1.11 4.88
CA LEU A 77 -11.80 2.27 4.58
C LEU A 77 -11.11 3.27 3.65
N LYS A 78 -9.78 3.29 3.57
CA LYS A 78 -9.05 4.22 2.68
C LYS A 78 -9.56 4.12 1.24
N HIS A 79 -9.80 2.91 0.74
CA HIS A 79 -10.34 2.71 -0.60
C HIS A 79 -11.74 3.34 -0.76
N PHE A 80 -12.63 3.11 0.20
CA PHE A 80 -13.95 3.72 0.22
C PHE A 80 -13.89 5.26 0.25
N LEU A 81 -13.01 5.85 1.07
CA LEU A 81 -12.83 7.30 1.13
C LEU A 81 -12.30 7.89 -0.19
N LYS A 82 -11.44 7.16 -0.92
CA LYS A 82 -11.00 7.58 -2.26
C LYS A 82 -12.14 7.59 -3.26
N SER A 83 -12.99 6.57 -3.26
CA SER A 83 -14.19 6.54 -4.10
C SER A 83 -15.17 7.67 -3.76
N LEU A 84 -15.34 7.99 -2.47
CA LEU A 84 -16.11 9.15 -2.02
C LEU A 84 -15.55 10.48 -2.57
N LEU A 85 -14.23 10.71 -2.47
CA LEU A 85 -13.59 11.92 -3.01
C LEU A 85 -13.69 11.99 -4.55
N ALA A 86 -13.61 10.85 -5.24
CA ALA A 86 -13.75 10.82 -6.69
C ALA A 86 -15.18 11.20 -7.13
N ALA A 87 -16.20 10.72 -6.41
CA ALA A 87 -17.60 11.06 -6.69
C ALA A 87 -17.98 12.47 -6.20
N TYR A 88 -17.42 12.92 -5.08
CA TYR A 88 -17.73 14.19 -4.43
C TYR A 88 -16.43 14.88 -3.97
N PRO A 89 -15.75 15.66 -4.84
CA PRO A 89 -14.42 16.21 -4.54
C PRO A 89 -14.33 17.09 -3.30
N GLU A 90 -15.41 17.81 -2.97
CA GLU A 90 -15.49 18.72 -1.84
C GLU A 90 -16.11 18.09 -0.58
N VAL A 91 -16.33 16.77 -0.57
CA VAL A 91 -16.96 16.07 0.56
C VAL A 91 -16.09 16.16 1.82
N LYS A 92 -16.73 16.40 2.96
CA LYS A 92 -16.06 16.24 4.24
C LYS A 92 -15.99 14.75 4.57
N LEU A 93 -14.79 14.17 4.48
CA LEU A 93 -14.63 12.76 4.85
C LEU A 93 -15.04 12.47 6.29
N PRO A 94 -15.68 11.31 6.56
CA PRO A 94 -16.02 10.87 7.91
C PRO A 94 -14.78 10.72 8.80
N GLU A 95 -14.98 10.89 10.10
CA GLU A 95 -14.02 10.42 11.09
C GLU A 95 -13.99 8.89 11.07
N ILE A 96 -12.79 8.31 11.20
CA ILE A 96 -12.63 6.86 11.27
C ILE A 96 -12.53 6.46 12.73
N HIS A 97 -13.61 5.90 13.26
CA HIS A 97 -13.61 5.35 14.61
C HIS A 97 -12.74 4.09 14.65
N HIS A 98 -12.90 3.20 13.67
CA HIS A 98 -12.12 1.97 13.61
C HIS A 98 -12.01 1.41 12.19
N ASP A 99 -10.83 0.96 11.82
CA ASP A 99 -10.61 0.19 10.59
C ASP A 99 -10.12 -1.20 10.98
N THR A 100 -10.89 -2.24 10.64
CA THR A 100 -10.60 -3.62 11.07
C THR A 100 -9.36 -4.21 10.40
N SER A 101 -8.97 -3.73 9.21
CA SER A 101 -7.72 -4.12 8.54
C SER A 101 -6.51 -3.49 9.25
N GLN A 102 -6.59 -2.20 9.59
CA GLN A 102 -5.56 -1.50 10.35
C GLN A 102 -5.48 -1.97 11.81
N GLY A 103 -6.63 -2.20 12.45
CA GLY A 103 -6.70 -2.79 13.79
C GLY A 103 -6.04 -4.16 13.84
N SER A 104 -6.24 -4.99 12.81
CA SER A 104 -5.54 -6.27 12.69
C SER A 104 -4.02 -6.10 12.51
N PHE A 105 -3.56 -5.09 11.76
CA PHE A 105 -2.13 -4.81 11.62
C PHE A 105 -1.52 -4.39 12.95
N LEU A 106 -2.15 -3.46 13.66
CA LEU A 106 -1.66 -2.95 14.94
C LEU A 106 -1.56 -4.04 16.00
N LEU A 107 -2.56 -4.92 16.06
CA LEU A 107 -2.57 -6.03 17.02
C LEU A 107 -1.58 -7.15 16.64
N ASN A 108 -1.36 -7.39 15.35
CA ASN A 108 -0.40 -8.37 14.88
C ASN A 108 0.23 -7.96 13.53
N PRO A 109 1.37 -7.24 13.55
CA PRO A 109 2.04 -6.79 12.33
C PRO A 109 2.62 -7.93 11.47
N LEU A 110 2.78 -9.13 12.05
CA LEU A 110 3.32 -10.30 11.36
C LEU A 110 2.24 -11.14 10.68
N ARG A 111 0.97 -10.73 10.76
CA ARG A 111 -0.13 -11.44 10.10
C ARG A 111 0.08 -11.43 8.58
N LYS A 112 -0.07 -12.61 7.95
CA LYS A 112 0.17 -12.79 6.51
C LYS A 112 -0.88 -12.12 5.62
N SER A 113 -2.14 -12.12 6.05
CA SER A 113 -3.25 -11.49 5.33
C SER A 113 -4.12 -10.66 6.26
N ARG A 114 -4.71 -9.61 5.71
CA ARG A 114 -5.65 -8.72 6.40
C ARG A 114 -6.95 -8.57 5.61
N LEU A 115 -7.21 -9.45 4.64
CA LEU A 115 -8.49 -9.49 3.94
C LEU A 115 -9.60 -9.89 4.92
N LEU A 116 -10.78 -9.29 4.79
CA LEU A 116 -11.90 -9.55 5.69
C LEU A 116 -12.24 -11.04 5.81
N THR A 117 -12.27 -11.76 4.67
CA THR A 117 -12.50 -13.22 4.60
C THR A 117 -11.49 -14.01 5.43
N ASP A 118 -10.21 -13.67 5.32
CA ASP A 118 -9.13 -14.37 6.04
C ASP A 118 -9.16 -14.05 7.54
N LEU A 119 -9.61 -12.85 7.93
CA LEU A 119 -9.74 -12.47 9.33
C LEU A 119 -10.88 -13.21 10.03
N ILE A 120 -11.96 -13.52 9.32
CA ILE A 120 -13.12 -14.25 9.87
C ILE A 120 -13.09 -15.76 9.57
N GLY A 121 -12.10 -16.25 8.81
CA GLY A 121 -12.00 -17.66 8.43
C GLY A 121 -13.07 -18.12 7.44
N ALA A 122 -13.59 -17.22 6.60
CA ALA A 122 -14.58 -17.54 5.57
C ALA A 122 -13.92 -17.75 4.19
N GLU A 123 -14.47 -18.67 3.39
CA GLU A 123 -14.00 -18.89 2.01
C GLU A 123 -14.41 -17.75 1.06
N THR A 124 -15.65 -17.26 1.20
CA THR A 124 -16.20 -16.13 0.43
C THR A 124 -17.04 -15.23 1.32
N LEU A 125 -17.21 -13.97 0.92
CA LEU A 125 -18.01 -12.99 1.65
C LEU A 125 -18.56 -11.92 0.72
N ASP A 126 -19.49 -12.31 -0.15
CA ASP A 126 -20.00 -11.46 -1.23
C ASP A 126 -21.21 -10.62 -0.81
N ASP A 127 -21.95 -11.04 0.22
CA ASP A 127 -23.13 -10.33 0.70
C ASP A 127 -22.72 -9.18 1.65
N PRO A 128 -23.02 -7.91 1.31
CA PRO A 128 -22.72 -6.76 2.17
C PRO A 128 -23.28 -6.88 3.59
N LYS A 129 -24.41 -7.56 3.77
CA LYS A 129 -25.00 -7.80 5.10
C LYS A 129 -24.15 -8.73 5.95
N GLN A 130 -23.56 -9.76 5.33
CA GLN A 130 -22.61 -10.64 6.02
C GLN A 130 -21.32 -9.88 6.34
N GLN A 131 -20.85 -9.00 5.45
CA GLN A 131 -19.71 -8.11 5.72
C GLN A 131 -19.96 -7.19 6.91
N ILE A 132 -21.16 -6.62 7.05
CA ILE A 132 -21.53 -5.81 8.22
C ILE A 132 -21.41 -6.61 9.51
N GLY A 133 -21.98 -7.82 9.55
CA GLY A 133 -21.90 -8.69 10.72
C GLY A 133 -20.45 -9.06 11.07
N ALA A 134 -19.64 -9.38 10.05
CA ALA A 134 -18.21 -9.67 10.20
C ALA A 134 -17.42 -8.48 10.76
N ILE A 135 -17.66 -7.27 10.24
CA ILE A 135 -16.98 -6.05 10.68
C ILE A 135 -17.36 -5.72 12.13
N TRP A 136 -18.62 -5.85 12.52
CA TRP A 136 -19.04 -5.67 13.92
C TRP A 136 -18.32 -6.65 14.85
N ALA A 137 -18.28 -7.94 14.49
CA ALA A 137 -17.63 -8.96 15.29
C ALA A 137 -16.13 -8.66 15.48
N LEU A 138 -15.42 -8.33 14.38
CA LEU A 138 -14.02 -7.97 14.42
C LEU A 138 -13.77 -6.68 15.20
N TYR A 139 -14.60 -5.65 15.01
CA TYR A 139 -14.48 -4.39 15.75
C TYR A 139 -14.54 -4.62 17.25
N GLU A 140 -15.49 -5.43 17.73
CA GLU A 140 -15.61 -5.71 19.15
C GLU A 140 -14.45 -6.53 19.71
N GLU A 141 -14.01 -7.56 18.98
CA GLU A 141 -12.84 -8.36 19.36
C GLU A 141 -11.59 -7.47 19.45
N GLN A 142 -11.33 -6.71 18.39
CA GLN A 142 -10.17 -5.83 18.31
C GLN A 142 -10.22 -4.71 19.33
N SER A 143 -11.40 -4.14 19.61
CA SER A 143 -11.57 -3.12 20.64
C SER A 143 -11.21 -3.65 22.03
N LYS A 144 -11.70 -4.85 22.39
CA LYS A 144 -11.33 -5.51 23.65
C LYS A 144 -9.83 -5.77 23.73
N ALA A 145 -9.22 -6.24 22.63
CA ALA A 145 -7.78 -6.48 22.58
C ALA A 145 -6.98 -5.17 22.71
N LEU A 146 -7.38 -4.10 22.04
CA LEU A 146 -6.75 -2.80 22.13
C LEU A 146 -6.89 -2.19 23.54
N ASP A 147 -8.05 -2.31 24.18
CA ASP A 147 -8.27 -1.79 25.54
C ASP A 147 -7.37 -2.47 26.58
N SER A 148 -6.95 -3.72 26.34
CA SER A 148 -5.93 -4.39 27.16
C SER A 148 -4.50 -3.87 26.93
N LEU A 149 -4.29 -3.08 25.87
CA LEU A 149 -3.01 -2.51 25.43
C LEU A 149 -3.13 -0.97 25.28
N PRO A 150 -3.22 -0.20 26.38
CA PRO A 150 -3.63 1.20 26.36
C PRO A 150 -2.73 2.12 25.51
N LYS A 151 -1.42 1.84 25.45
CA LYS A 151 -0.49 2.58 24.58
C LYS A 151 -0.79 2.34 23.10
N LEU A 152 -1.11 1.10 22.72
CA LEU A 152 -1.45 0.75 21.36
C LEU A 152 -2.84 1.29 20.98
N ALA A 153 -3.82 1.23 21.90
CA ALA A 153 -5.13 1.85 21.71
C ALA A 153 -5.01 3.36 21.46
N HIS A 154 -4.11 4.04 22.19
CA HIS A 154 -3.84 5.45 21.96
C HIS A 154 -3.29 5.71 20.54
N VAL A 155 -2.30 4.93 20.09
CA VAL A 155 -1.77 5.02 18.72
C VAL A 155 -2.88 4.78 17.69
N ALA A 156 -3.67 3.71 17.86
CA ALA A 156 -4.76 3.37 16.96
C ALA A 156 -5.77 4.53 16.81
N ARG A 157 -6.28 5.01 17.94
CA ARG A 157 -7.41 5.97 17.98
C ARG A 157 -7.01 7.42 17.74
N THR A 158 -5.76 7.80 18.00
CA THR A 158 -5.32 9.21 17.90
C THR A 158 -4.33 9.48 16.77
N ILE A 159 -3.74 8.44 16.19
CA ILE A 159 -2.75 8.57 15.11
C ILE A 159 -3.22 7.79 13.88
N ASP A 160 -3.33 6.47 13.97
CA ASP A 160 -3.49 5.61 12.79
C ASP A 160 -4.86 5.75 12.13
N PHE A 161 -5.96 5.62 12.87
CA PHE A 161 -7.29 5.76 12.28
C PHE A 161 -7.56 7.19 11.76
N PRO A 162 -7.23 8.26 12.51
CA PRO A 162 -7.35 9.63 11.99
C PRO A 162 -6.46 9.93 10.78
N LEU A 163 -5.38 9.17 10.57
CA LEU A 163 -4.48 9.34 9.42
C LEU A 163 -5.08 8.79 8.12
N ILE A 164 -5.97 7.80 8.18
CA ILE A 164 -6.62 7.19 7.01
C ILE A 164 -7.26 8.22 6.06
N PRO A 165 -8.15 9.13 6.51
CA PRO A 165 -8.75 10.15 5.64
C PRO A 165 -7.73 11.16 5.10
N VAL A 166 -6.64 11.42 5.83
CA VAL A 166 -5.55 12.29 5.34
C VAL A 166 -4.82 11.62 4.19
N LEU A 167 -4.46 10.34 4.32
CA LEU A 167 -3.82 9.56 3.27
C LEU A 167 -4.72 9.44 2.03
N ALA A 168 -6.02 9.16 2.22
CA ALA A 168 -6.97 9.14 1.11
C ALA A 168 -6.96 10.46 0.31
N ARG A 169 -6.98 11.61 0.99
CA ARG A 169 -6.87 12.93 0.33
C ARG A 169 -5.52 13.12 -0.36
N MET A 170 -4.42 12.73 0.27
CA MET A 170 -3.08 12.84 -0.31
C MET A 170 -2.96 12.02 -1.60
N GLU A 171 -3.47 10.79 -1.60
CA GLU A 171 -3.45 9.89 -2.76
C GLU A 171 -4.32 10.42 -3.89
N VAL A 172 -5.55 10.85 -3.60
CA VAL A 172 -6.44 11.43 -4.62
C VAL A 172 -5.88 12.74 -5.17
N ARG A 173 -5.29 13.59 -4.32
CA ARG A 173 -4.64 14.82 -4.77
C ARG A 173 -3.47 14.53 -5.69
N GLY A 174 -2.66 13.52 -5.37
CA GLY A 174 -1.46 13.14 -6.12
C GLY A 174 -0.39 14.24 -6.17
N LEU A 175 0.69 13.95 -6.89
CA LEU A 175 1.83 14.84 -7.09
C LEU A 175 1.91 15.26 -8.55
N ARG A 176 1.84 16.57 -8.83
CA ARG A 176 1.99 17.09 -10.19
C ARG A 176 3.43 16.98 -10.65
N LEU A 177 3.62 16.49 -11.88
CA LEU A 177 4.91 16.39 -12.55
C LEU A 177 5.07 17.40 -13.66
N ASP A 178 6.31 17.84 -13.84
CA ASP A 178 6.75 18.54 -15.04
C ASP A 178 7.40 17.53 -16.00
N SER A 179 6.57 16.99 -16.89
CA SER A 179 7.02 15.99 -17.87
C SER A 179 7.99 16.56 -18.89
N ALA A 180 7.95 17.87 -19.15
CA ALA A 180 8.89 18.51 -20.08
C ALA A 180 10.29 18.57 -19.47
N GLN A 181 10.40 18.96 -18.20
CA GLN A 181 11.66 18.94 -17.48
C GLN A 181 12.24 17.52 -17.40
N LEU A 182 11.40 16.50 -17.16
CA LEU A 182 11.84 15.11 -17.16
C LEU A 182 12.33 14.65 -18.55
N ALA A 183 11.70 15.10 -19.64
CA ALA A 183 12.18 14.80 -20.99
C ALA A 183 13.56 15.41 -21.27
N THR A 184 13.80 16.66 -20.83
CA THR A 184 15.13 17.29 -20.91
C THR A 184 16.16 16.51 -20.11
N MET A 185 15.86 16.16 -18.86
CA MET A 185 16.74 15.34 -18.02
C MET A 185 17.02 13.99 -18.67
N ASN A 186 16.05 13.38 -19.35
CA ASN A 186 16.26 12.11 -20.03
C ASN A 186 17.31 12.20 -21.13
N ALA A 187 17.27 13.27 -21.93
CA ALA A 187 18.23 13.49 -23.00
C ALA A 187 19.65 13.71 -22.46
N GLU A 188 19.80 14.49 -21.39
CA GLU A 188 21.09 14.73 -20.71
C GLU A 188 21.66 13.43 -20.14
N LEU A 189 20.85 12.65 -19.42
CA LEU A 189 21.25 11.37 -18.86
C LEU A 189 21.65 10.37 -19.95
N THR A 190 20.92 10.34 -21.07
CA THR A 190 21.26 9.47 -22.22
C THR A 190 22.66 9.78 -22.75
N GLY A 191 23.00 11.06 -22.90
CA GLY A 191 24.34 11.49 -23.32
C GLY A 191 25.42 11.06 -22.33
N HIS A 192 25.25 11.36 -21.05
CA HIS A 192 26.22 10.99 -20.02
C HIS A 192 26.43 9.47 -19.90
N ILE A 193 25.35 8.70 -20.00
CA ILE A 193 25.41 7.24 -19.98
C ILE A 193 26.21 6.74 -21.19
N ALA A 194 25.93 7.24 -22.39
CA ALA A 194 26.66 6.85 -23.60
C ALA A 194 28.16 7.17 -23.51
N ASP A 195 28.53 8.33 -22.98
CA ASP A 195 29.93 8.72 -22.77
C ASP A 195 30.65 7.79 -21.78
N ILE A 196 29.99 7.44 -20.67
CA ILE A 196 30.53 6.50 -19.68
C ILE A 196 30.69 5.10 -20.29
N GLN A 197 29.70 4.65 -21.08
CA GLN A 197 29.76 3.36 -21.80
C GLN A 197 30.96 3.32 -22.75
N ALA A 198 31.12 4.35 -23.59
CA ALA A 198 32.23 4.45 -24.54
C ALA A 198 33.60 4.37 -23.84
N ARG A 199 33.77 5.10 -22.71
CA ARG A 199 34.99 5.05 -21.91
C ARG A 199 35.27 3.66 -21.35
N MET A 200 34.25 2.94 -20.87
CA MET A 200 34.44 1.57 -20.40
C MET A 200 34.78 0.61 -21.55
N PHE A 201 34.16 0.77 -22.72
CA PHE A 201 34.47 -0.05 -23.90
C PHE A 201 35.89 0.18 -24.38
N GLU A 202 36.38 1.43 -24.36
CA GLU A 202 37.76 1.76 -24.68
C GLU A 202 38.75 1.12 -23.70
N MET A 203 38.48 1.17 -22.39
CA MET A 203 39.31 0.52 -21.36
C MET A 203 39.41 -1.00 -21.53
N VAL A 204 38.33 -1.63 -22.01
CA VAL A 204 38.20 -3.08 -22.12
C VAL A 204 38.64 -3.61 -23.49
N GLY A 205 38.47 -2.80 -24.53
CA GLY A 205 38.78 -3.10 -25.94
C GLY A 205 37.64 -3.79 -26.72
N TYR A 206 36.44 -3.91 -26.14
CA TYR A 206 35.24 -4.41 -26.82
C TYR A 206 33.97 -3.97 -26.09
N GLU A 207 32.84 -4.00 -26.81
CA GLU A 207 31.53 -3.69 -26.25
C GLU A 207 30.95 -4.86 -25.45
N PHE A 208 30.31 -4.54 -24.33
CA PHE A 208 29.62 -5.52 -23.51
C PHE A 208 28.40 -4.89 -22.82
N ASN A 209 27.46 -5.73 -22.39
CA ASN A 209 26.31 -5.28 -21.64
C ASN A 209 26.68 -5.04 -20.17
N ILE A 210 26.91 -3.77 -19.82
CA ILE A 210 27.28 -3.35 -18.45
C ILE A 210 26.15 -3.62 -17.44
N ALA A 211 24.89 -3.63 -17.89
CA ALA A 211 23.75 -3.98 -17.04
C ALA A 211 23.65 -5.49 -16.76
N SER A 212 24.35 -6.34 -17.53
CA SER A 212 24.41 -7.79 -17.31
C SER A 212 25.45 -8.13 -16.23
N PRO A 213 25.04 -8.64 -15.06
CA PRO A 213 25.99 -8.99 -14.00
C PRO A 213 27.01 -10.02 -14.44
N THR A 214 26.62 -10.94 -15.33
CA THR A 214 27.50 -12.01 -15.84
C THR A 214 28.58 -11.45 -16.77
N GLN A 215 28.20 -10.64 -17.76
CA GLN A 215 29.19 -10.04 -18.67
C GLN A 215 30.09 -9.07 -17.92
N LEU A 216 29.54 -8.29 -16.99
CA LEU A 216 30.33 -7.40 -16.15
C LEU A 216 31.33 -8.17 -15.27
N ALA A 217 30.93 -9.31 -14.69
CA ALA A 217 31.83 -10.16 -13.91
C ALA A 217 32.97 -10.73 -14.77
N GLU A 218 32.68 -11.16 -16.00
CA GLU A 218 33.68 -11.62 -16.95
C GLU A 218 34.68 -10.52 -17.30
N VAL A 219 34.20 -9.29 -17.56
CA VAL A 219 35.08 -8.13 -17.79
C VAL A 219 35.99 -7.88 -16.59
N LEU A 220 35.43 -7.79 -15.38
CA LEU A 220 36.19 -7.41 -14.19
C LEU A 220 37.22 -8.49 -13.79
N PHE A 221 36.82 -9.75 -13.78
CA PHE A 221 37.61 -10.82 -13.15
C PHE A 221 38.36 -11.70 -14.14
N THR A 222 37.92 -11.78 -15.40
CA THR A 222 38.60 -12.56 -16.44
C THR A 222 39.43 -11.66 -17.34
N LYS A 223 38.84 -10.59 -17.89
CA LYS A 223 39.54 -9.72 -18.84
C LYS A 223 40.52 -8.77 -18.14
N LEU A 224 40.07 -8.05 -17.11
CA LEU A 224 40.90 -7.09 -16.36
C LEU A 224 41.64 -7.73 -15.19
N GLN A 225 41.36 -9.01 -14.89
CA GLN A 225 42.03 -9.81 -13.86
C GLN A 225 42.07 -9.13 -12.47
N LEU A 226 41.01 -8.40 -12.12
CA LEU A 226 40.94 -7.72 -10.82
C LEU A 226 40.91 -8.73 -9.65
N PRO A 227 41.39 -8.34 -8.46
CA PRO A 227 41.42 -9.23 -7.31
C PRO A 227 40.04 -9.79 -6.97
N THR A 228 39.95 -11.11 -6.79
CA THR A 228 38.72 -11.79 -6.38
C THR A 228 38.67 -12.10 -4.88
N ALA A 229 39.74 -11.77 -4.15
CA ALA A 229 39.86 -12.00 -2.73
C ALA A 229 38.78 -11.22 -1.97
N GLY A 230 37.96 -11.93 -1.20
CA GLY A 230 36.86 -11.33 -0.44
C GLY A 230 35.62 -10.96 -1.27
N VAL A 231 35.63 -11.19 -2.60
CA VAL A 231 34.45 -11.02 -3.45
C VAL A 231 33.52 -12.22 -3.29
N LYS A 232 32.27 -11.96 -2.91
CA LYS A 232 31.27 -13.01 -2.74
C LYS A 232 30.81 -13.58 -4.08
N ARG A 233 30.38 -14.84 -4.08
CA ARG A 233 29.70 -15.47 -5.23
C ARG A 233 28.19 -15.44 -5.04
N GLY A 234 27.49 -15.10 -6.12
CA GLY A 234 26.04 -15.20 -6.25
C GLY A 234 25.63 -16.35 -7.17
N LYS A 235 24.34 -16.38 -7.55
CA LYS A 235 23.79 -17.43 -8.43
C LYS A 235 24.43 -17.46 -9.83
N THR A 236 24.90 -16.31 -10.32
CA THR A 236 25.44 -16.14 -11.69
C THR A 236 26.97 -16.05 -11.73
N GLY A 237 27.67 -16.37 -10.62
CA GLY A 237 29.13 -16.28 -10.53
C GLY A 237 29.62 -15.26 -9.51
N LEU A 238 30.78 -14.64 -9.77
CA LEU A 238 31.30 -13.60 -8.88
C LEU A 238 30.36 -12.39 -8.87
N SER A 239 30.06 -11.90 -7.67
CA SER A 239 29.12 -10.80 -7.48
C SER A 239 29.75 -9.49 -7.92
N THR A 240 28.98 -8.72 -8.69
CA THR A 240 29.31 -7.34 -9.06
C THR A 240 28.40 -6.36 -8.29
N GLY A 241 27.81 -6.76 -7.16
CA GLY A 241 26.97 -5.88 -6.34
C GLY A 241 27.77 -4.72 -5.72
N GLN A 242 27.08 -3.65 -5.30
CA GLN A 242 27.72 -2.43 -4.80
C GLN A 242 28.77 -2.70 -3.70
N LYS A 243 28.42 -3.47 -2.67
CA LYS A 243 29.32 -3.86 -1.58
C LYS A 243 30.57 -4.61 -2.03
N GLU A 244 30.52 -5.25 -3.20
CA GLU A 244 31.65 -5.99 -3.76
C GLU A 244 32.51 -5.07 -4.64
N LEU A 245 31.90 -4.17 -5.41
CA LEU A 245 32.60 -3.11 -6.14
C LEU A 245 33.35 -2.16 -5.20
N ASP A 246 32.78 -1.83 -4.04
CA ASP A 246 33.41 -0.99 -3.02
C ASP A 246 34.79 -1.56 -2.57
N LYS A 247 34.94 -2.89 -2.54
CA LYS A 247 36.21 -3.57 -2.19
C LYS A 247 37.26 -3.48 -3.29
N LEU A 248 36.84 -3.20 -4.52
CA LEU A 248 37.68 -3.09 -5.71
C LEU A 248 38.03 -1.63 -6.03
N ARG A 249 37.53 -0.66 -5.25
CA ARG A 249 37.88 0.75 -5.43
C ARG A 249 39.38 0.97 -5.34
N GLY A 250 39.88 1.86 -6.21
CA GLY A 250 41.32 2.12 -6.34
C GLY A 250 42.11 1.02 -7.08
N GLN A 251 41.51 -0.13 -7.41
CA GLN A 251 42.18 -1.17 -8.21
C GLN A 251 42.15 -0.84 -9.71
N HIS A 252 41.05 -0.25 -10.19
CA HIS A 252 40.92 0.14 -11.60
C HIS A 252 39.86 1.25 -11.79
N PRO A 253 40.11 2.28 -12.63
CA PRO A 253 39.17 3.38 -12.90
C PRO A 253 37.77 2.97 -13.42
N ILE A 254 37.66 1.73 -13.91
CA ILE A 254 36.41 1.17 -14.42
C ILE A 254 35.40 0.98 -13.29
N ILE A 255 35.85 0.79 -12.04
CA ILE A 255 34.98 0.57 -10.90
C ILE A 255 34.13 1.82 -10.66
N GLU A 256 34.73 3.00 -10.65
CA GLU A 256 34.01 4.27 -10.50
C GLU A 256 33.04 4.51 -11.68
N LEU A 257 33.43 4.15 -12.90
CA LEU A 257 32.57 4.27 -14.08
C LEU A 257 31.34 3.34 -14.01
N ILE A 258 31.49 2.13 -13.49
CA ILE A 258 30.38 1.18 -13.31
C ILE A 258 29.39 1.72 -12.27
N GLU A 259 29.89 2.28 -11.17
CA GLU A 259 29.04 2.88 -10.14
C GLU A 259 28.24 4.05 -10.71
N GLN A 260 28.90 4.97 -11.42
CA GLN A 260 28.25 6.10 -12.09
C GLN A 260 27.22 5.63 -13.13
N PHE A 261 27.58 4.65 -13.98
CA PHE A 261 26.66 4.08 -14.95
C PHE A 261 25.38 3.57 -14.28
N ARG A 262 25.52 2.78 -13.21
CA ARG A 262 24.36 2.21 -12.50
C ARG A 262 23.49 3.26 -11.84
N GLU A 263 24.11 4.28 -11.25
CA GLU A 263 23.39 5.40 -10.64
C GLU A 263 22.56 6.15 -11.70
N LEU A 264 23.20 6.57 -12.79
CA LEU A 264 22.54 7.32 -13.86
C LEU A 264 21.47 6.48 -14.57
N THR A 265 21.76 5.22 -14.91
CA THR A 265 20.77 4.34 -15.55
C THR A 265 19.60 4.05 -14.61
N LYS A 266 19.81 3.94 -13.30
CA LYS A 266 18.69 3.78 -12.35
C LYS A 266 17.87 5.07 -12.26
N LEU A 267 18.53 6.23 -12.19
CA LEU A 267 17.87 7.53 -12.20
C LEU A 267 17.01 7.68 -13.45
N GLN A 268 17.57 7.37 -14.61
CA GLN A 268 16.90 7.39 -15.90
C GLN A 268 15.71 6.43 -15.94
N ASN A 269 15.97 5.12 -15.80
CA ASN A 269 14.97 4.09 -16.07
C ASN A 269 13.86 4.06 -15.01
N THR A 270 14.22 4.15 -13.72
CA THR A 270 13.24 4.00 -12.62
C THR A 270 12.43 5.26 -12.41
N TYR A 271 13.02 6.45 -12.63
CA TYR A 271 12.36 7.71 -12.31
C TYR A 271 12.03 8.50 -13.57
N VAL A 272 13.04 8.92 -14.33
CA VAL A 272 12.86 9.90 -15.41
C VAL A 272 12.00 9.36 -16.56
N GLU A 273 12.19 8.12 -16.97
CA GLU A 273 11.40 7.50 -18.04
C GLU A 273 10.09 6.89 -17.56
N SER A 274 10.05 6.39 -16.32
CA SER A 274 8.92 5.63 -15.82
C SER A 274 7.82 6.51 -15.25
N LEU A 275 8.17 7.54 -14.48
CA LEU A 275 7.17 8.40 -13.81
C LEU A 275 6.22 9.10 -14.80
N PRO A 276 6.66 9.67 -15.94
CA PRO A 276 5.74 10.27 -16.92
C PRO A 276 4.72 9.30 -17.51
N LYS A 277 4.98 7.98 -17.46
CA LYS A 277 4.06 6.95 -17.96
C LYS A 277 2.96 6.59 -16.95
N LEU A 278 3.04 7.10 -15.72
CA LEU A 278 2.14 6.80 -14.60
C LEU A 278 1.26 8.00 -14.22
N ILE A 279 1.31 9.09 -14.98
CA ILE A 279 0.51 10.29 -14.69
C ILE A 279 -0.94 10.13 -15.17
N ASP A 280 -1.85 10.79 -14.47
CA ASP A 280 -3.22 11.03 -14.94
C ASP A 280 -3.28 12.10 -16.05
N GLU A 281 -4.50 12.39 -16.51
CA GLU A 281 -4.79 13.46 -17.49
C GLU A 281 -4.43 14.88 -17.02
N HIS A 282 -4.20 15.07 -15.72
CA HIS A 282 -3.80 16.33 -15.09
C HIS A 282 -2.31 16.38 -14.76
N SER A 283 -1.51 15.45 -15.32
CA SER A 283 -0.06 15.33 -15.07
C SER A 283 0.27 15.06 -13.60
N ARG A 284 -0.53 14.26 -12.91
CA ARG A 284 -0.34 13.89 -11.50
C ARG A 284 -0.10 12.40 -11.33
N ILE A 285 0.80 12.05 -10.41
CA ILE A 285 0.99 10.68 -9.94
C ILE A 285 0.23 10.46 -8.65
N HIS A 286 -0.47 9.33 -8.57
CA HIS A 286 -1.24 8.90 -7.41
C HIS A 286 -0.60 7.63 -6.84
N THR A 287 0.01 7.73 -5.66
CA THR A 287 0.56 6.58 -4.93
C THR A 287 -0.51 5.92 -4.05
N THR A 288 -0.20 4.79 -3.41
CA THR A 288 -1.13 3.98 -2.58
C THR A 288 -0.47 3.48 -1.32
#